data_AF-A0A7X7KGB3-F1
#
_entry.id   AF-A0A7X7KGB3-F1
#
_cell.length_a   1.000
_cell.length_b   1.000
_cell.length_c   1.000
_cell.angle_alpha   90.00
_cell.angle_beta   90.00
_cell.angle_gamma   90.00
#
_symmetry.space_group_name_H-M   'P 1'
#
loop_
_entity.id
_entity.type
_entity.pdbx_description
1 polymer ?
#
loop_
_entity_poly.entity_id
_entity_poly.type
_entity_poly.pdbx_seq_one_letter_code
_entity_poly.pdbx_strand_id
1 'polypeptide(L)'
;MKIAVENHADFTVREHASIMARVNSPAYGFTVDCANLAFDLDDPLRLAAILAPRALTTHFKNYRIARTPAGLALENCSLGEGEIDIVAIAELLAQYNPDITLNIEIHTQSAFFRCDVLQPRYWEKHPSPPGDGLSWYLAKAWTKPILEQSPADLPDGAPAWKTENEDIRKSISWAKNSLHHLLTK
;
A
#
# COMPACT_ATOMS: atom_id res chain seq x y z
N MET A 1 -18.87 13.43 -14.51
CA MET A 1 -17.61 12.65 -14.56
C MET A 1 -16.87 12.87 -13.23
N LYS A 2 -16.36 11.81 -12.60
CA LYS A 2 -15.50 11.90 -11.41
C LYS A 2 -14.06 11.56 -11.79
N ILE A 3 -13.09 12.07 -11.04
CA ILE A 3 -11.66 11.78 -11.17
C ILE A 3 -11.19 11.23 -9.83
N ALA A 4 -10.56 10.06 -9.86
CA ALA A 4 -9.94 9.44 -8.70
C ALA A 4 -8.42 9.55 -8.85
N VAL A 5 -7.79 10.37 -8.00
CA VAL A 5 -6.33 10.49 -7.95
C VAL A 5 -5.79 9.43 -7.02
N GLU A 6 -4.86 8.62 -7.50
CA GLU A 6 -4.21 7.61 -6.68
C GLU A 6 -3.32 8.27 -5.63
N ASN A 7 -3.31 7.74 -4.40
CA ASN A 7 -2.34 8.11 -3.38
C ASN A 7 -0.94 7.55 -3.68
N HIS A 8 -0.45 7.78 -4.89
CA HIS A 8 0.88 7.35 -5.32
C HIS A 8 1.95 8.03 -4.45
N ALA A 9 3.06 7.31 -4.24
CA ALA A 9 4.11 7.62 -3.27
C ALA A 9 4.93 8.90 -3.55
N ASP A 10 4.59 9.67 -4.58
CA ASP A 10 5.20 10.98 -4.85
C ASP A 10 4.83 12.03 -3.80
N PHE A 11 3.68 11.86 -3.16
CA PHE A 11 3.16 12.75 -2.11
C PHE A 11 2.68 11.92 -0.93
N THR A 12 2.84 12.48 0.26
CA THR A 12 2.22 11.91 1.46
C THR A 12 0.70 11.96 1.38
N VAL A 13 0.03 11.09 2.12
CA VAL A 13 -1.44 11.08 2.22
C VAL A 13 -1.98 12.41 2.73
N ARG A 14 -1.25 13.06 3.64
CA ARG A 14 -1.60 14.38 4.18
C ARG A 14 -1.47 15.49 3.13
N GLU A 15 -0.48 15.40 2.23
CA GLU A 15 -0.36 16.29 1.08
C GLU A 15 -1.48 16.07 0.06
N HIS A 16 -1.82 14.82 -0.25
CA HIS A 16 -2.99 14.49 -1.08
C HIS A 16 -4.28 15.08 -0.51
N ALA A 17 -4.53 14.92 0.79
CA ALA A 17 -5.68 15.53 1.46
C ALA A 17 -5.66 17.07 1.39
N SER A 18 -4.48 17.68 1.53
CA SER A 18 -4.29 19.12 1.40
C SER A 18 -4.57 19.62 -0.03
N ILE A 19 -4.11 18.89 -1.05
CA ILE A 19 -4.37 19.18 -2.46
C ILE A 19 -5.87 19.10 -2.72
N MET A 20 -6.53 18.02 -2.30
CA MET A 20 -7.98 17.87 -2.44
C MET A 20 -8.74 19.01 -1.78
N ALA A 21 -8.36 19.40 -0.56
CA ALA A 21 -9.00 20.50 0.16
C ALA A 21 -8.88 21.84 -0.58
N ARG A 22 -7.76 22.08 -1.29
CA ARG A 22 -7.59 23.26 -2.15
C ARG A 22 -8.41 23.18 -3.43
N VAL A 23 -8.46 22.01 -4.07
CA VAL A 23 -9.26 21.78 -5.29
C VAL A 23 -10.75 21.93 -4.99
N ASN A 24 -11.20 21.41 -3.84
CA ASN A 24 -12.56 21.52 -3.30
C ASN A 24 -13.67 21.25 -4.34
N SER A 25 -13.46 20.25 -5.20
CA SER A 25 -14.42 19.89 -6.25
C SER A 25 -15.16 18.61 -5.87
N PRO A 26 -16.50 18.55 -5.99
CA PRO A 26 -17.24 17.31 -5.77
C PRO A 26 -16.85 16.19 -6.74
N ALA A 27 -16.23 16.53 -7.89
CA ALA A 27 -15.76 15.56 -8.87
C ALA A 27 -14.41 14.91 -8.52
N TYR A 28 -13.65 15.45 -7.57
CA TYR A 28 -12.33 14.95 -7.17
C TYR A 28 -12.44 13.97 -6.00
N GLY A 29 -11.85 12.78 -6.12
CA GLY A 29 -11.66 11.86 -5.00
C GLY A 29 -10.40 11.03 -5.17
N PHE A 30 -10.30 9.93 -4.44
CA PHE A 30 -9.11 9.11 -4.36
C PHE A 30 -9.31 7.71 -4.93
N THR A 31 -8.27 7.21 -5.62
CA THR A 31 -8.01 5.78 -5.73
C THR A 31 -7.18 5.41 -4.51
N VAL A 32 -7.76 4.66 -3.57
CA VAL A 32 -7.04 4.25 -2.36
C VAL A 32 -6.21 3.01 -2.68
N ASP A 33 -4.93 3.23 -2.89
CA ASP A 33 -3.92 2.20 -2.97
C ASP A 33 -3.41 1.86 -1.57
N CYS A 34 -3.77 0.66 -1.11
CA CYS A 34 -3.49 0.22 0.25
C CYS A 34 -2.00 0.02 0.54
N ALA A 35 -1.21 -0.37 -0.46
CA ALA A 35 0.22 -0.60 -0.26
C ALA A 35 1.01 0.70 -0.30
N ASN A 36 0.60 1.65 -1.14
CA ASN A 36 1.28 2.93 -1.23
C ASN A 36 1.18 3.76 0.07
N LEU A 37 0.20 3.47 0.94
CA LEU A 37 0.14 4.04 2.29
C LEU A 37 1.42 3.77 3.10
N ALA A 38 2.14 2.68 2.81
CA ALA A 38 3.35 2.34 3.54
C ALA A 38 4.55 3.27 3.29
N PHE A 39 4.54 4.04 2.20
CA PHE A 39 5.62 4.98 1.91
C PHE A 39 5.62 6.21 2.84
N ASP A 40 4.49 6.53 3.46
CA ASP A 40 4.40 7.54 4.52
C ASP A 40 5.05 7.07 5.83
N LEU A 41 5.40 5.78 5.96
CA LEU A 41 5.94 5.17 7.18
C LEU A 41 5.12 5.48 8.44
N ASP A 42 3.80 5.56 8.27
CA ASP A 42 2.78 5.77 9.31
C ASP A 42 1.77 4.60 9.26
N ASP A 43 0.91 4.46 10.27
CA ASP A 43 -0.10 3.40 10.33
C ASP A 43 -1.01 3.42 9.08
N PRO A 44 -0.98 2.38 8.23
CA PRO A 44 -1.77 2.35 7.00
C PRO A 44 -3.27 2.55 7.24
N LEU A 45 -3.83 2.04 8.34
CA LEU A 45 -5.26 2.19 8.61
C LEU A 45 -5.62 3.63 8.95
N ARG A 46 -4.75 4.32 9.70
CA ARG A 46 -4.86 5.75 10.01
C ARG A 46 -4.80 6.59 8.75
N LEU A 47 -3.90 6.27 7.83
CA LEU A 47 -3.77 6.96 6.55
C LEU A 47 -4.97 6.70 5.64
N ALA A 48 -5.45 5.45 5.57
CA ALA A 48 -6.67 5.10 4.83
C ALA A 48 -7.87 5.91 5.34
N ALA A 49 -8.00 6.13 6.66
CA ALA A 49 -9.09 6.92 7.25
C ALA A 49 -9.10 8.38 6.80
N ILE A 50 -7.93 8.96 6.46
CA ILE A 50 -7.85 10.32 5.90
C ILE A 50 -8.46 10.36 4.49
N LEU A 51 -8.23 9.32 3.68
CA LEU A 51 -8.71 9.26 2.29
C LEU A 51 -10.14 8.74 2.17
N ALA A 52 -10.59 7.91 3.10
CA ALA A 52 -11.86 7.18 3.06
C ALA A 52 -13.10 8.03 2.73
N PRO A 53 -13.28 9.26 3.29
CA PRO A 53 -14.45 10.09 2.98
C PRO A 53 -14.58 10.48 1.50
N ARG A 54 -13.49 10.36 0.74
CA ARG A 54 -13.40 10.76 -0.67
C ARG A 54 -12.87 9.62 -1.54
N ALA A 55 -12.87 8.39 -1.03
CA ALA A 55 -12.49 7.20 -1.77
C ALA A 55 -13.55 6.84 -2.82
N LEU A 56 -13.14 6.80 -4.09
CA LEU A 56 -14.01 6.50 -5.22
C LEU A 56 -13.78 5.08 -5.75
N THR A 57 -12.56 4.59 -5.65
CA THR A 57 -12.12 3.27 -6.10
C THR A 57 -10.88 2.87 -5.30
N THR A 58 -10.39 1.64 -5.45
CA THR A 58 -9.21 1.14 -4.74
C THR A 58 -8.19 0.50 -5.68
N HIS A 59 -6.95 0.41 -5.20
CA HIS A 59 -5.96 -0.55 -5.66
C HIS A 59 -5.49 -1.38 -4.46
N PHE A 60 -5.83 -2.66 -4.43
CA PHE A 60 -5.46 -3.56 -3.35
C PHE A 60 -4.15 -4.25 -3.71
N LYS A 61 -3.10 -3.80 -3.02
CA LYS A 61 -1.74 -4.33 -2.96
C LYS A 61 -1.39 -4.59 -1.50
N ASN A 62 -0.34 -5.38 -1.25
CA ASN A 62 0.22 -5.53 0.09
C ASN A 62 1.75 -5.68 0.02
N TYR A 63 2.40 -5.41 1.15
CA TYR A 63 3.84 -5.55 1.31
C TYR A 63 4.19 -6.44 2.49
N ARG A 64 5.21 -7.28 2.29
CA ARG A 64 6.03 -7.79 3.40
C ARG A 64 7.11 -6.76 3.71
N ILE A 65 7.37 -6.54 4.99
CA ILE A 65 8.38 -5.60 5.46
C ILE A 65 9.67 -6.39 5.70
N ALA A 66 10.68 -6.17 4.88
CA ALA A 66 12.00 -6.77 5.04
C ALA A 66 12.93 -5.87 5.85
N ARG A 67 13.87 -6.46 6.58
CA ARG A 67 14.96 -5.73 7.24
C ARG A 67 16.15 -5.63 6.30
N THR A 68 16.76 -4.45 6.21
CA THR A 68 17.98 -4.24 5.42
C THR A 68 19.07 -3.60 6.29
N PRO A 69 20.35 -3.62 5.86
CA PRO A 69 21.42 -2.92 6.59
C PRO A 69 21.16 -1.41 6.75
N ALA A 70 20.39 -0.81 5.86
CA ALA A 70 20.08 0.62 5.84
C ALA A 70 18.71 0.96 6.47
N GLY A 71 18.00 -0.02 7.02
CA GLY A 71 16.68 0.16 7.61
C GLY A 71 15.74 -0.97 7.21
N LEU A 72 14.82 -0.68 6.30
CA LEU A 72 13.82 -1.64 5.85
C LEU A 72 13.57 -1.55 4.34
N ALA A 73 12.85 -2.51 3.80
CA ALA A 73 12.33 -2.48 2.45
C ALA A 73 10.92 -3.08 2.39
N LEU A 74 10.15 -2.70 1.38
CA LEU A 74 8.81 -3.19 1.11
C LEU A 74 8.87 -4.19 -0.04
N GLU A 75 8.59 -5.45 0.26
CA GLU A 75 8.55 -6.56 -0.68
C GLU A 75 7.12 -6.76 -1.18
N ASN A 76 6.93 -6.68 -2.51
CA ASN A 76 5.66 -7.01 -3.15
C ASN A 76 5.22 -8.44 -2.79
N CYS A 77 3.95 -8.62 -2.47
CA CYS A 77 3.39 -9.95 -2.20
C CYS A 77 1.92 -10.04 -2.63
N SER A 78 1.41 -11.28 -2.67
CA SER A 78 -0.02 -11.50 -2.83
C SER A 78 -0.81 -11.00 -1.61
N LEU A 79 -2.08 -10.65 -1.84
CA LEU A 79 -2.98 -10.31 -0.74
C LEU A 79 -3.13 -11.49 0.22
N GLY A 80 -3.10 -11.19 1.52
CA GLY A 80 -3.13 -12.19 2.59
C GLY A 80 -1.76 -12.66 3.07
N GLU A 81 -0.68 -12.30 2.37
CA GLU A 81 0.68 -12.67 2.77
C GLU A 81 1.53 -11.49 3.25
N GLY A 82 1.00 -10.27 3.16
CA GLY A 82 1.65 -9.04 3.60
C GLY A 82 1.24 -8.63 5.02
N GLU A 83 1.74 -7.49 5.45
CA GLU A 83 1.62 -7.01 6.83
C GLU A 83 0.70 -5.81 7.01
N ILE A 84 0.15 -5.27 5.91
CA ILE A 84 -0.89 -4.24 5.93
C ILE A 84 -2.25 -4.93 6.14
N ASP A 85 -3.06 -4.41 7.06
CA ASP A 85 -4.39 -4.94 7.36
C ASP A 85 -5.41 -4.51 6.29
N ILE A 86 -5.44 -5.26 5.19
CA ILE A 86 -6.32 -5.02 4.05
C ILE A 86 -7.80 -5.21 4.43
N VAL A 87 -8.11 -6.09 5.38
CA VAL A 87 -9.51 -6.31 5.80
C VAL A 87 -10.03 -5.07 6.52
N ALA A 88 -9.29 -4.56 7.51
CA ALA A 88 -9.68 -3.35 8.22
C ALA A 88 -9.80 -2.13 7.29
N ILE A 89 -8.89 -1.99 6.32
CA ILE A 89 -8.97 -0.91 5.33
C ILE A 89 -10.21 -1.10 4.43
N ALA A 90 -10.48 -2.30 3.93
CA ALA A 90 -11.64 -2.56 3.09
C ALA A 90 -12.97 -2.29 3.83
N GLU A 91 -13.09 -2.74 5.08
CA GLU A 91 -14.25 -2.49 5.94
C GLU A 91 -14.45 -0.99 6.17
N LEU A 92 -13.37 -0.26 6.49
CA LEU A 92 -13.39 1.18 6.66
C LEU A 92 -13.88 1.90 5.38
N LEU A 93 -13.32 1.55 4.22
CA LEU A 93 -13.73 2.17 2.96
C LEU A 93 -15.20 1.89 2.63
N ALA A 94 -15.67 0.68 2.91
CA ALA A 94 -17.07 0.28 2.70
C ALA A 94 -18.06 1.03 3.61
N GLN A 95 -17.63 1.57 4.76
CA GLN A 95 -18.47 2.44 5.60
C GLN A 95 -18.75 3.79 4.94
N TYR A 96 -17.78 4.34 4.18
CA TYR A 96 -17.92 5.62 3.49
C TYR A 96 -18.50 5.50 2.10
N ASN A 97 -18.20 4.40 1.40
CA ASN A 97 -18.70 4.13 0.06
C ASN A 97 -19.06 2.63 -0.05
N PRO A 98 -20.31 2.25 0.28
CA PRO A 98 -20.76 0.86 0.27
C PRO A 98 -20.66 0.16 -1.09
N ASP A 99 -20.64 0.95 -2.17
CA ASP A 99 -20.57 0.51 -3.57
C ASP A 99 -19.14 0.61 -4.15
N ILE A 100 -18.12 0.85 -3.31
CA ILE A 100 -16.74 0.98 -3.77
C ILE A 100 -16.28 -0.30 -4.46
N THR A 101 -15.67 -0.15 -5.64
CA THR A 101 -15.09 -1.29 -6.36
C THR A 101 -13.74 -1.65 -5.75
N LEU A 102 -13.56 -2.93 -5.43
CA LEU A 102 -12.30 -3.49 -4.96
C LEU A 102 -11.48 -3.98 -6.15
N ASN A 103 -10.45 -3.25 -6.55
CA ASN A 103 -9.57 -3.67 -7.65
C ASN A 103 -8.26 -4.22 -7.09
N ILE A 104 -7.81 -5.36 -7.61
CA ILE A 104 -6.51 -5.93 -7.26
C ILE A 104 -5.50 -5.43 -8.28
N GLU A 105 -4.40 -4.87 -7.79
CA GLU A 105 -3.24 -4.46 -8.57
C GLU A 105 -2.04 -5.19 -7.96
N ILE A 106 -1.10 -5.71 -8.74
CA ILE A 106 0.05 -6.46 -8.20
C ILE A 106 1.29 -6.14 -9.05
N HIS A 107 2.45 -6.09 -8.39
CA HIS A 107 3.75 -5.83 -9.02
C HIS A 107 4.81 -6.84 -8.55
N THR A 108 4.46 -8.12 -8.38
CA THR A 108 5.34 -9.12 -7.76
C THR A 108 6.60 -9.46 -8.56
N GLN A 109 6.66 -9.02 -9.81
CA GLN A 109 7.85 -9.01 -10.64
C GLN A 109 8.90 -7.97 -10.22
N SER A 110 8.51 -6.94 -9.46
CA SER A 110 9.37 -5.81 -9.13
C SER A 110 10.21 -6.08 -7.88
N ALA A 111 11.43 -5.56 -7.88
CA ALA A 111 12.34 -5.49 -6.77
C ALA A 111 11.72 -4.80 -5.56
N PHE A 112 12.33 -5.01 -4.40
CA PHE A 112 11.83 -4.41 -3.16
C PHE A 112 12.03 -2.90 -3.17
N PHE A 113 11.03 -2.16 -2.72
CA PHE A 113 11.14 -0.72 -2.54
C PHE A 113 11.91 -0.43 -1.26
N ARG A 114 13.09 0.21 -1.39
CA ARG A 114 13.94 0.49 -0.24
C ARG A 114 13.44 1.71 0.54
N CYS A 115 13.29 1.54 1.85
CA CYS A 115 13.08 2.63 2.81
C CYS A 115 14.31 2.69 3.73
N ASP A 116 15.36 3.35 3.24
CA ASP A 116 16.68 3.42 3.89
C ASP A 116 16.69 4.39 5.08
N VAL A 117 15.77 4.20 6.03
CA VAL A 117 15.47 5.09 7.16
C VAL A 117 16.65 5.32 8.12
N LEU A 118 17.67 4.47 8.10
CA LEU A 118 18.90 4.66 8.88
C LEU A 118 19.92 5.55 8.17
N GLN A 119 19.69 5.93 6.92
CA GLN A 119 20.54 6.82 6.15
C GLN A 119 20.02 8.26 6.25
N PRO A 120 20.83 9.23 6.74
CA PRO A 120 20.40 10.62 6.83
C PRO A 120 19.87 11.19 5.50
N ARG A 121 20.49 10.78 4.37
CA ARG A 121 20.11 11.20 3.02
C ARG A 121 18.69 10.78 2.61
N TYR A 122 18.16 9.69 3.18
CA TYR A 122 16.78 9.27 2.91
C TYR A 122 15.80 10.39 3.26
N TRP A 123 16.02 11.05 4.39
CA TRP A 123 15.14 12.10 4.93
C TRP A 123 15.25 13.45 4.19
N GLU A 124 16.20 13.63 3.28
CA GLU A 124 16.27 14.83 2.43
C GLU A 124 15.10 14.91 1.43
N LYS A 125 14.53 13.75 1.07
CA LYS A 125 13.47 13.64 0.05
C LYS A 125 12.16 13.10 0.60
N HIS A 126 12.16 12.53 1.80
CA HIS A 126 10.98 11.92 2.42
C HIS A 126 10.66 12.67 3.71
N PRO A 127 9.45 13.24 3.86
CA PRO A 127 9.03 13.86 5.11
C PRO A 127 9.15 12.91 6.30
N SER A 128 9.46 13.44 7.48
CA SER A 128 9.56 12.61 8.68
C SER A 128 8.17 12.08 9.09
N PRO A 129 8.01 10.75 9.26
CA PRO A 129 6.79 10.16 9.78
C PRO A 129 6.61 10.47 11.27
N PRO A 130 5.40 10.28 11.82
CA PRO A 130 5.23 10.24 13.26
C PRO A 130 5.99 9.04 13.84
N GLY A 131 6.55 9.21 15.05
CA GLY A 131 7.45 8.22 15.64
C GLY A 131 6.79 6.88 15.94
N ASP A 132 5.50 6.88 16.33
CA ASP A 132 4.72 5.66 16.54
C ASP A 132 4.50 4.90 15.23
N GLY A 133 4.21 5.62 14.14
CA GLY A 133 4.12 5.09 12.78
C GLY A 133 5.40 4.37 12.37
N LEU A 134 6.53 5.06 12.40
CA LEU A 134 7.83 4.47 12.04
C LEU A 134 8.17 3.27 12.93
N SER A 135 7.86 3.35 14.23
CA SER A 135 8.14 2.26 15.17
C SER A 135 7.40 0.97 14.82
N TRP A 136 6.20 1.05 14.24
CA TRP A 136 5.43 -0.11 13.79
C TRP A 136 6.15 -0.87 12.67
N TYR A 137 6.70 -0.16 11.68
CA TYR A 137 7.48 -0.77 10.60
C TYR A 137 8.79 -1.37 11.11
N LEU A 138 9.51 -0.63 11.97
CA LEU A 138 10.77 -1.10 12.54
C LEU A 138 10.57 -2.34 13.41
N ALA A 139 9.51 -2.39 14.23
CA ALA A 139 9.19 -3.55 15.06
C ALA A 139 8.98 -4.81 14.20
N LYS A 140 8.28 -4.69 13.06
CA LYS A 140 8.08 -5.80 12.13
C LYS A 140 9.38 -6.22 11.45
N ALA A 141 10.15 -5.26 10.93
CA ALA A 141 11.45 -5.54 10.30
C ALA A 141 12.43 -6.20 11.29
N TRP A 142 12.54 -5.71 12.53
CA TRP A 142 13.58 -6.16 13.48
C TRP A 142 13.38 -7.58 14.00
N THR A 143 12.22 -8.20 13.77
CA THR A 143 12.00 -9.63 14.06
C THR A 143 12.57 -10.56 12.98
N LYS A 144 13.04 -10.00 11.85
CA LYS A 144 13.48 -10.75 10.66
C LYS A 144 15.00 -10.68 10.49
N PRO A 145 15.61 -11.68 9.83
CA PRO A 145 17.02 -11.60 9.45
C PRO A 145 17.27 -10.39 8.54
N ILE A 146 18.50 -9.88 8.58
CA ILE A 146 18.93 -8.80 7.69
C ILE A 146 19.07 -9.37 6.28
N LEU A 147 18.36 -8.77 5.33
CA LEU A 147 18.49 -9.03 3.92
C LEU A 147 19.62 -8.16 3.34
N GLU A 148 20.77 -8.78 3.08
CA GLU A 148 21.95 -8.09 2.55
C GLU A 148 21.75 -7.56 1.12
N GLN A 149 20.94 -8.26 0.31
CA GLN A 149 20.69 -7.92 -1.09
C GLN A 149 19.21 -7.98 -1.41
N SER A 150 18.68 -6.91 -2.00
CA SER A 150 17.33 -6.93 -2.57
C SER A 150 17.31 -7.83 -3.81
N PRO A 151 16.25 -8.63 -4.01
CA PRO A 151 16.03 -9.29 -5.29
C PRO A 151 15.99 -8.26 -6.42
N ALA A 152 16.51 -8.64 -7.59
CA ALA A 152 16.37 -7.85 -8.80
C ALA A 152 14.96 -8.00 -9.39
N ASP A 153 14.56 -7.05 -10.23
CA ASP A 153 13.35 -7.18 -11.03
C ASP A 153 13.41 -8.44 -11.90
N LEU A 154 12.27 -9.10 -12.08
CA LEU A 154 12.11 -10.07 -13.15
C LEU A 154 11.99 -9.30 -14.48
N PRO A 155 12.74 -9.69 -15.52
CA PRO A 155 12.59 -9.07 -16.82
C PRO A 155 11.21 -9.38 -17.41
N ASP A 156 10.69 -8.44 -18.19
CA ASP A 156 9.45 -8.63 -18.95
C ASP A 156 9.49 -9.93 -19.75
N GLY A 157 8.41 -10.70 -19.68
CA GLY A 157 8.27 -11.95 -20.40
C GLY A 157 7.53 -13.02 -19.62
N ALA A 158 7.62 -14.27 -20.11
CA ALA A 158 6.90 -15.41 -19.54
C ALA A 158 7.15 -15.64 -18.04
N PRO A 159 8.37 -15.47 -17.49
CA PRO A 159 8.61 -15.63 -16.05
C PRO A 159 7.90 -14.58 -15.19
N ALA A 160 7.99 -13.30 -15.56
CA ALA A 160 7.30 -12.20 -14.86
C ALA A 160 5.78 -12.38 -14.92
N TRP A 161 5.25 -12.64 -16.14
CA TRP A 161 3.82 -12.91 -16.34
C TRP A 161 3.32 -14.08 -15.50
N LYS A 162 4.09 -15.18 -15.43
CA LYS A 162 3.71 -16.37 -14.65
C LYS A 162 3.63 -16.04 -13.16
N THR A 163 4.63 -15.34 -12.63
CA THR A 163 4.71 -14.94 -11.22
C THR A 163 3.55 -14.03 -10.83
N GLU A 164 3.31 -12.98 -11.62
CA GLU A 164 2.22 -12.04 -11.40
C GLU A 164 0.85 -12.73 -11.49
N ASN A 165 0.63 -13.61 -12.48
CA ASN A 165 -0.63 -14.34 -12.60
C ASN A 165 -0.89 -15.29 -11.43
N GLU A 166 0.15 -15.94 -10.90
CA GLU A 166 0.03 -16.78 -9.72
C GLU A 166 -0.39 -15.95 -8.50
N ASP A 167 0.22 -14.80 -8.28
CA ASP A 167 -0.09 -13.94 -7.14
C ASP A 167 -1.45 -13.22 -7.29
N ILE A 168 -1.87 -12.88 -8.51
CA ILE A 168 -3.24 -12.40 -8.78
C ILE A 168 -4.25 -13.48 -8.40
N ARG A 169 -4.03 -14.74 -8.81
CA ARG A 169 -4.95 -15.84 -8.47
C ARG A 169 -5.02 -16.09 -6.96
N LYS A 170 -3.87 -16.08 -6.27
CA LYS A 170 -3.82 -16.18 -4.80
C LYS A 170 -4.60 -15.04 -4.16
N SER A 171 -4.39 -13.81 -4.62
CA SER A 171 -5.03 -12.61 -4.08
C SER A 171 -6.54 -12.63 -4.28
N ILE A 172 -7.03 -13.06 -5.46
CA ILE A 172 -8.46 -13.24 -5.73
C ILE A 172 -9.04 -14.31 -4.79
N SER A 173 -8.35 -15.43 -4.63
CA SER A 173 -8.79 -16.51 -3.72
C SER A 173 -8.88 -16.02 -2.28
N TRP A 174 -7.85 -15.32 -1.79
CA TRP A 174 -7.83 -14.73 -0.47
C TRP A 174 -8.96 -13.70 -0.29
N ALA A 175 -9.14 -12.79 -1.25
CA ALA A 175 -10.18 -11.76 -1.19
C ALA A 175 -11.59 -12.37 -1.14
N LYS A 176 -11.85 -13.42 -1.93
CA LYS A 176 -13.13 -14.16 -1.89
C LYS A 176 -13.42 -14.78 -0.53
N ASN A 177 -12.40 -15.14 0.24
CA ASN A 177 -12.59 -15.73 1.57
C ASN A 177 -12.68 -14.65 2.65
N SER A 178 -11.70 -13.75 2.70
CA SER A 178 -11.53 -12.76 3.77
C SER A 178 -12.46 -11.56 3.63
N LEU A 179 -12.84 -11.18 2.40
CA LEU A 179 -13.69 -10.02 2.12
C LEU A 179 -15.08 -10.42 1.62
N HIS A 180 -15.47 -11.69 1.74
CA HIS A 180 -16.76 -12.19 1.22
C HIS A 180 -17.95 -11.36 1.70
N HIS A 181 -17.93 -10.95 2.98
CA HIS A 181 -18.98 -10.15 3.61
C HIS A 181 -19.15 -8.74 3.00
N LEU A 182 -18.14 -8.24 2.27
CA LEU A 182 -18.21 -6.98 1.53
C LEU A 182 -18.59 -7.20 0.05
N LEU A 183 -18.38 -8.40 -0.49
CA LEU A 183 -18.58 -8.73 -1.91
C LEU A 183 -20.00 -9.24 -2.22
N THR A 184 -20.76 -9.70 -1.23
CA THR A 184 -22.08 -10.33 -1.43
C THR A 184 -23.27 -9.41 -1.09
N LYS A 185 -23.13 -8.11 -1.30
CA LYS A 185 -24.23 -7.15 -1.11
C LYS A 185 -25.26 -7.23 -2.24
#